data_AF-A0A938Q9U9-F1
#
_entry.id   AF-A0A938Q9U9-F1
#
_cell.length_a   1.000
_cell.length_b   1.000
_cell.length_c   1.000
_cell.angle_alpha   90.00
_cell.angle_beta   90.00
_cell.angle_gamma   90.00
#
_symmetry.space_group_name_H-M   'P 1'
#
loop_
_entity.id
_entity.type
_entity.pdbx_description
1 polymer ?
#
loop_
_entity_poly.entity_id
_entity_poly.type
_entity_poly.pdbx_seq_one_letter_code
_entity_poly.pdbx_strand_id
1 'polypeptide(L)'
;VHLMVSAHPKIALSNLIGKLKGKSSFVLRKNYWTHIKPKLWDNHFWSPSYCVVSVGGASLEVVKSYIQHQRTPPSAKKINQSIKISAKSRELD
;
A
#
# COMPACT_ATOMS: atom_id res chain seq x y z
N VAL A 1 -4.68 -13.31 -11.88
CA VAL A 1 -4.85 -11.83 -11.87
C VAL A 1 -3.49 -11.21 -11.56
N HIS A 2 -3.06 -10.23 -12.34
CA HIS A 2 -1.83 -9.47 -12.10
C HIS A 2 -2.21 -8.02 -11.78
N LEU A 3 -1.66 -7.46 -10.70
CA LEU A 3 -1.94 -6.11 -10.25
C LEU A 3 -0.62 -5.37 -10.04
N MET A 4 -0.50 -4.17 -10.61
CA MET A 4 0.56 -3.23 -10.26
C MET A 4 0.00 -2.29 -9.18
N VAL A 5 0.63 -2.28 -8.01
CA VAL A 5 0.15 -1.54 -6.84
C VAL A 5 1.26 -0.66 -6.28
N SER A 6 0.90 0.57 -5.90
CA SER A 6 1.74 1.43 -5.06
C SER A 6 1.18 1.39 -3.64
N ALA A 7 2.03 1.05 -2.67
CA ALA A 7 1.65 0.93 -1.27
C ALA A 7 2.62 1.70 -0.39
N HIS A 8 2.11 2.28 0.69
CA HIS A 8 2.95 2.94 1.68
C HIS A 8 3.88 1.91 2.36
N PRO A 9 5.18 2.22 2.57
CA PRO A 9 6.16 1.23 3.07
C PRO A 9 5.84 0.66 4.46
N LYS A 10 5.03 1.36 5.27
CA LYS A 10 4.53 0.86 6.56
C LYS A 10 3.48 -0.26 6.45
N ILE A 11 2.94 -0.51 5.26
CA ILE A 11 1.91 -1.51 5.04
C ILE A 11 2.59 -2.85 4.75
N ALA A 12 2.31 -3.86 5.57
CA ALA A 12 2.72 -5.23 5.26
C ALA A 12 1.97 -5.73 4.02
N LEU A 13 2.72 -6.17 3.00
CA LEU A 13 2.16 -6.65 1.72
C LEU A 13 1.24 -7.86 1.91
N SER A 14 1.57 -8.75 2.84
CA SER A 14 0.72 -9.89 3.21
C SER A 14 -0.68 -9.45 3.65
N ASN A 15 -0.77 -8.40 4.48
CA ASN A 15 -2.04 -7.84 4.95
C ASN A 15 -2.82 -7.19 3.80
N LEU A 16 -2.14 -6.44 2.93
CA LEU A 16 -2.75 -5.83 1.75
C LEU A 16 -3.36 -6.90 0.84
N ILE A 17 -2.59 -7.93 0.51
CA ILE A 17 -3.02 -9.02 -0.38
C ILE A 17 -4.13 -9.85 0.25
N GLY A 18 -4.04 -10.14 1.55
CA GLY A 18 -5.10 -10.81 2.30
C GLY A 18 -6.42 -10.05 2.23
N LYS A 19 -6.40 -8.73 2.44
CA LYS A 19 -7.58 -7.86 2.29
C LYS A 19 -8.11 -7.85 0.86
N LEU A 20 -7.24 -7.73 -0.15
CA LEU A 20 -7.63 -7.73 -1.56
C LEU A 20 -8.30 -9.05 -1.96
N LYS A 21 -7.66 -10.20 -1.67
CA LYS A 21 -8.20 -11.53 -1.97
C LYS A 21 -9.50 -11.80 -1.20
N GLY A 22 -9.53 -11.46 0.08
CA GLY A 22 -10.71 -11.66 0.94
C GLY A 22 -11.90 -10.80 0.51
N LYS A 23 -11.70 -9.49 0.34
CA LYS A 23 -12.79 -8.57 -0.02
C LYS A 23 -13.31 -8.83 -1.43
N SER A 24 -12.42 -9.11 -2.39
CA SER A 24 -12.85 -9.47 -3.75
C SER A 24 -13.67 -10.76 -3.77
N SER A 25 -13.21 -11.82 -3.09
CA SER A 25 -13.97 -13.06 -2.94
C SER A 25 -15.35 -12.81 -2.32
N PHE A 26 -15.41 -12.01 -1.25
CA PHE A 26 -16.68 -11.66 -0.59
C PHE A 26 -17.64 -10.94 -1.54
N VAL A 27 -17.18 -9.88 -2.21
CA VAL A 27 -18.02 -9.08 -3.11
C VAL A 27 -18.51 -9.92 -4.30
N LEU A 28 -17.63 -10.71 -4.89
CA LEU A 28 -17.97 -11.55 -6.04
C LEU A 28 -18.96 -12.64 -5.66
N ARG A 29 -18.77 -13.32 -4.52
CA ARG A 29 -19.74 -14.30 -4.02
C ARG A 29 -21.08 -13.65 -3.71
N LYS A 30 -21.09 -12.47 -3.07
CA LYS A 30 -22.33 -11.77 -2.74
C LYS A 30 -23.16 -11.43 -3.98
N ASN A 31 -22.51 -10.96 -5.04
CA ASN A 31 -23.21 -10.41 -6.21
C ASN A 31 -23.42 -11.43 -7.33
N TYR A 32 -22.60 -12.49 -7.42
CA TYR A 32 -22.55 -13.38 -8.58
C TYR A 32 -22.46 -14.87 -8.20
N TRP A 33 -22.98 -15.25 -7.03
CA TRP A 33 -22.85 -16.62 -6.50
C TRP A 33 -23.25 -17.71 -7.49
N THR A 34 -24.40 -17.56 -8.15
CA THR A 34 -24.95 -18.56 -9.09
C THR A 34 -24.01 -18.84 -10.26
N HIS A 35 -23.27 -17.84 -10.72
CA HIS A 35 -22.35 -17.94 -11.85
C HIS A 35 -20.97 -18.47 -11.44
N ILE A 36 -20.56 -18.19 -10.20
CA ILE A 36 -19.23 -18.51 -9.69
C ILE A 36 -19.19 -19.90 -9.07
N LYS A 37 -20.20 -20.29 -8.29
CA LYS A 37 -20.26 -21.57 -7.56
C LYS A 37 -19.88 -22.78 -8.42
N PRO A 38 -20.42 -22.99 -9.64
CA PRO A 38 -20.06 -24.16 -10.45
C PRO A 38 -18.61 -24.14 -10.99
N LYS A 39 -17.93 -22.99 -10.91
CA LYS A 39 -16.56 -22.80 -11.40
C LYS A 39 -15.51 -22.87 -10.28
N LEU A 40 -15.93 -22.93 -9.02
CA LEU A 40 -15.00 -23.01 -7.90
C LEU A 40 -14.55 -24.44 -7.69
N TRP A 41 -13.26 -24.58 -7.37
CA TRP A 41 -12.77 -25.81 -6.78
C TRP A 41 -13.13 -25.81 -5.30
N ASP A 42 -14.19 -26.55 -4.97
CA ASP A 42 -14.82 -26.53 -3.65
C ASP A 42 -15.20 -25.09 -3.22
N ASN A 43 -14.92 -24.70 -1.98
CA ASN A 43 -15.30 -23.41 -1.44
C ASN A 43 -14.18 -22.36 -1.52
N HIS A 44 -13.15 -22.58 -2.33
CA HIS A 44 -12.02 -21.66 -2.46
C HIS A 44 -12.14 -20.77 -3.71
N PHE A 45 -12.13 -19.44 -3.51
CA PHE A 45 -12.13 -18.48 -4.64
C PHE A 45 -10.73 -18.20 -5.17
N TRP A 46 -9.76 -18.07 -4.27
CA TRP A 46 -8.36 -17.83 -4.59
C TRP A 46 -7.51 -18.99 -4.06
N SER A 47 -6.42 -19.31 -4.77
CA SER A 47 -5.31 -20.09 -4.18
C SER A 47 -4.86 -19.45 -2.87
N PRO A 48 -4.44 -20.18 -1.83
CA PRO A 48 -3.83 -19.60 -0.63
C PRO A 48 -2.56 -18.80 -0.95
N SER A 49 -1.80 -19.22 -1.97
CA SER A 49 -0.55 -18.57 -2.38
C SER A 49 -0.76 -17.21 -3.07
N TYR A 50 0.30 -16.41 -3.12
CA TYR A 50 0.39 -15.17 -3.89
C TYR A 50 1.85 -14.92 -4.30
N CYS A 51 2.05 -14.16 -5.37
CA CYS A 51 3.37 -13.75 -5.84
C CYS A 51 3.49 -12.24 -5.76
N VAL A 52 4.62 -11.73 -5.27
CA VAL A 52 4.96 -10.31 -5.27
C VAL A 52 6.34 -10.13 -5.87
N VAL A 53 6.43 -9.20 -6.81
CA VAL A 53 7.68 -8.79 -7.44
C VAL A 53 7.79 -7.28 -7.28
N SER A 54 8.87 -6.81 -6.67
CA SER A 54 9.17 -5.37 -6.63
C SER A 54 9.51 -4.89 -8.03
N VAL A 55 8.87 -3.80 -8.45
CA VAL A 55 9.15 -3.16 -9.73
C VAL A 55 9.65 -1.74 -9.50
N GLY A 56 10.68 -1.36 -10.25
CA GLY A 56 11.32 -0.06 -10.11
C GLY A 56 12.44 -0.02 -9.08
N GLY A 57 13.51 0.69 -9.43
CA GLY A 57 14.59 1.09 -8.52
C GLY A 57 14.71 2.61 -8.54
N ALA A 58 15.24 3.19 -7.46
CA ALA A 58 15.65 4.59 -7.50
C ALA A 58 16.88 4.73 -8.41
N SER A 59 16.89 5.72 -9.31
CA SER A 59 18.11 6.01 -10.08
C SER A 59 19.23 6.43 -9.14
N LEU A 60 20.49 6.24 -9.57
CA LEU A 60 21.65 6.66 -8.78
C LEU A 60 21.59 8.16 -8.43
N GLU A 61 21.04 8.97 -9.33
CA GLU A 61 20.81 10.40 -9.13
C GLU A 61 19.81 10.67 -8.00
N VAL A 62 18.70 9.92 -7.93
CA VAL A 62 17.71 10.03 -6.85
C VAL A 62 18.34 9.66 -5.51
N VAL A 63 19.13 8.58 -5.47
CA VAL A 63 19.83 8.17 -4.24
C VAL A 63 20.88 9.20 -3.82
N LYS A 64 21.70 9.69 -4.76
CA LYS A 64 22.71 10.71 -4.51
C LYS A 64 22.09 12.02 -4.00
N SER A 65 21.03 12.49 -4.65
CA SER A 65 20.29 13.67 -4.23
C SER A 65 19.71 13.49 -2.83
N TYR A 66 19.13 12.32 -2.53
CA TYR A 66 18.62 12.02 -1.19
C TYR A 66 19.71 12.13 -0.11
N ILE A 67 20.90 11.54 -0.34
CA ILE A 67 22.02 11.59 0.61
C ILE A 67 22.55 13.03 0.79
N GLN A 68 22.73 13.77 -0.31
CA GLN A 68 23.27 15.14 -0.26
C GLN A 68 22.37 16.09 0.54
N HIS A 69 21.05 15.95 0.41
CA HIS A 69 20.09 16.83 1.08
C HIS A 69 19.72 16.39 2.50
N GLN A 70 20.14 15.20 2.96
CA GLN A 70 19.79 14.70 4.30
C GLN A 70 20.35 15.56 5.44
N ARG A 71 21.54 16.17 5.25
CA ARG A 71 22.21 16.99 6.27
C ARG A 71 21.89 18.47 6.17
N THR A 72 21.16 18.89 5.13
CA THR A 72 20.77 20.29 4.98
C THR A 72 19.68 20.61 6.01
N PRO A 73 19.88 21.61 6.88
CA PRO A 73 18.84 22.01 7.82
C PRO A 73 17.57 22.38 7.05
N PRO A 74 16.39 21.97 7.53
CA PRO A 74 15.14 22.32 6.86
C PRO A 74 15.01 23.84 6.79
N SER A 75 14.52 24.35 5.65
CA SER A 75 14.29 25.78 5.51
C SER A 75 13.33 26.29 6.59
N ALA A 76 13.45 27.56 6.97
CA ALA A 76 12.56 28.19 7.94
C ALA A 76 11.07 27.95 7.63
N LYS A 77 10.70 27.88 6.35
CA LYS A 77 9.35 27.54 5.89
C LYS A 77 8.92 26.11 6.27
N LYS A 78 9.80 25.12 6.09
CA LYS A 78 9.54 23.72 6.48
C LYS A 78 9.47 23.55 8.00
N ILE A 79 10.31 24.29 8.74
CA ILE A 79 10.27 24.32 10.21
C ILE A 79 8.91 24.87 10.67
N ASN A 80 8.50 26.03 10.17
CA ASN A 80 7.22 26.66 10.52
C ASN A 80 6.01 25.77 10.14
N GLN A 81 6.09 25.04 9.03
CA GLN A 81 5.06 24.09 8.64
C GLN A 81 5.00 22.88 9.60
N SER A 82 6.14 22.36 10.02
CA SER A 82 6.22 21.24 10.97
C SER A 82 5.70 21.63 12.36
N ILE A 83 6.01 22.86 12.81
CA ILE A 83 5.48 23.44 14.05
C ILE A 83 3.95 23.56 13.97
N LYS A 84 3.41 24.06 12.84
CA LYS A 84 1.95 24.15 12.63
C LYS A 84 1.26 22.79 12.65
N ILE A 85 1.84 21.78 12.03
CA ILE A 85 1.29 20.41 12.02
C ILE A 85 1.28 19.86 13.46
N SER A 86 2.39 20.00 14.18
CA SER A 86 2.48 19.51 15.56
C SER A 86 1.56 20.26 16.52
N ALA A 87 1.31 21.54 16.31
CA ALA A 87 0.35 22.32 17.10
C ALA A 87 -1.09 21.86 16.83
N LYS A 88 -1.46 21.68 15.55
CA LYS A 88 -2.79 21.20 15.15
C LYS A 88 -3.12 19.80 15.66
N SER A 89 -2.13 18.91 15.76
CA SER A 89 -2.35 17.57 16.32
C SER A 89 -2.64 17.59 17.82
N ARG A 90 -2.16 18.58 18.58
CA ARG A 90 -2.42 18.70 20.03
C ARG A 90 -3.77 19.35 20.36
N GLU A 91 -4.39 20.03 19.40
CA GLU A 91 -5.73 20.62 19.56
C GLU A 91 -6.86 19.62 19.26
N LEU A 92 -6.53 18.44 18.72
CA LEU A 92 -7.48 17.40 18.31
C LEU A 92 -7.49 16.20 19.26
N ASP A 93 -6.63 16.21 20.29
CA ASP A 93 -6.57 15.26 21.40
C ASP A 93 -7.23 15.89 22.64
#